data_AF-A0A3N0AMI2-F1
#
_entry.id   AF-A0A3N0AMI2-F1
#
_cell.length_a   1.000
_cell.length_b   1.000
_cell.length_c   1.000
_cell.angle_alpha   90.00
_cell.angle_beta   90.00
_cell.angle_gamma   90.00
#
_symmetry.space_group_name_H-M   'P 1'
#
loop_
_entity.id
_entity.type
_entity.pdbx_description
1 polymer ?
#
loop_
_entity_poly.entity_id
_entity_poly.type
_entity_poly.pdbx_seq_one_letter_code
_entity_poly.pdbx_strand_id
1 'polypeptide(L)'
;FMFTPPQEKINQGLDIQGGLSVVLTAKGEDGAAVSAEDMEKSRAIIESRVNSLGASEATVALQSTDQVLVQIPGLSDTEEALATIGKTGKLEFARLDSFTDEAVRTKIETGQYMEQESVTDAMGNRFPTSEQKLTLHVDEGTYTPIVTGDDIERVTVGQASEASTDYAVNLKLDSEGASAFAQAT
;
A
#
# COMPACT_ATOMS: atom_id res chain seq x y z
N PHE A 1 -32.61 9.60 -38.19
CA PHE A 1 -31.66 10.42 -37.43
C PHE A 1 -31.72 9.96 -35.98
N MET A 2 -30.71 9.22 -35.53
CA MET A 2 -30.62 8.68 -34.17
C MET A 2 -30.02 9.79 -33.31
N PHE A 3 -30.83 10.41 -32.45
CA PHE A 3 -30.37 11.35 -31.44
C PHE A 3 -29.76 10.53 -30.31
N THR A 4 -28.45 10.36 -30.33
CA THR A 4 -27.72 9.90 -29.15
C THR A 4 -27.72 11.06 -28.14
N PRO A 5 -28.23 10.88 -26.91
CA PRO A 5 -28.16 11.92 -25.89
C PRO A 5 -26.68 12.29 -25.63
N PRO A 6 -26.35 13.58 -25.46
CA PRO A 6 -24.97 14.07 -25.36
C PRO A 6 -24.22 13.62 -24.09
N GLN A 7 -24.82 12.78 -23.25
CA GLN A 7 -24.24 12.27 -22.00
C GLN A 7 -23.19 11.16 -22.22
N GLU A 8 -23.08 10.57 -23.41
CA GLU A 8 -22.11 9.49 -23.68
C GLU A 8 -20.72 9.97 -24.15
N LYS A 9 -20.47 11.29 -24.29
CA LYS A 9 -19.19 11.79 -24.85
C LYS A 9 -18.59 13.04 -24.20
N ILE A 10 -19.12 13.50 -23.07
CA ILE A 10 -18.50 14.60 -22.33
C ILE A 10 -17.97 14.03 -21.03
N ASN A 11 -16.63 13.95 -20.91
CA ASN A 11 -15.95 13.58 -19.67
C ASN A 11 -16.37 14.60 -18.62
N GLN A 12 -17.23 14.17 -17.69
CA GLN A 12 -17.71 15.05 -16.64
C GLN A 12 -16.62 15.08 -15.55
N GLY A 13 -15.81 16.13 -15.57
CA GLY A 13 -14.72 16.30 -14.59
C GLY A 13 -15.19 16.44 -13.13
N LEU A 14 -14.22 16.67 -12.24
CA LEU A 14 -14.42 16.81 -10.79
C LEU A 14 -15.56 17.78 -10.41
N ASP A 15 -15.71 18.88 -11.16
CA ASP A 15 -16.67 19.95 -10.89
C ASP A 15 -18.14 19.53 -11.11
N ILE A 16 -18.38 18.43 -11.84
CA ILE A 16 -19.72 17.97 -12.24
C ILE A 16 -20.07 16.61 -11.65
N GLN A 17 -19.09 15.73 -11.41
CA GLN A 17 -19.33 14.42 -10.77
C GLN A 17 -18.93 14.37 -9.29
N GLY A 18 -18.24 15.39 -8.77
CA GLY A 18 -17.54 15.28 -7.51
C GLY A 18 -16.35 14.31 -7.59
N GLY A 19 -15.67 14.08 -6.47
CA GLY A 19 -14.54 13.15 -6.38
C GLY A 19 -13.42 13.68 -5.49
N LEU A 20 -12.21 13.16 -5.68
CA LEU A 20 -11.01 13.53 -4.93
C LEU A 20 -10.06 14.37 -5.80
N SER A 21 -9.60 15.50 -5.27
CA SER A 21 -8.49 16.26 -5.86
C SER A 21 -7.53 16.67 -4.76
N VAL A 22 -6.31 16.16 -4.80
CA VAL A 22 -5.29 16.40 -3.77
C VAL A 22 -3.94 16.68 -4.40
N VAL A 23 -3.15 17.48 -3.69
CA VAL A 23 -1.75 17.72 -4.00
C VAL A 23 -0.92 17.05 -2.91
N LEU A 24 -0.15 16.04 -3.31
CA LEU A 24 0.77 15.33 -2.43
C LEU A 24 2.14 15.99 -2.53
N THR A 25 2.76 16.29 -1.38
CA THR A 25 4.11 16.85 -1.32
C THR A 25 5.07 15.76 -0.86
N ALA A 26 6.07 15.47 -1.69
CA ALA A 26 7.11 14.50 -1.38
C ALA A 26 8.05 15.07 -0.30
N LYS A 27 8.41 14.23 0.66
CA LYS A 27 9.40 14.53 1.69
C LYS A 27 10.49 13.49 1.60
N GLY A 28 11.71 13.91 1.31
CA GLY A 28 12.87 13.03 1.37
C GLY A 28 13.18 12.62 2.80
N GLU A 29 13.91 11.52 2.95
CA GLU A 29 14.49 11.11 4.23
C GLU A 29 15.32 12.27 4.80
N ASP A 30 15.15 12.54 6.10
CA ASP A 30 15.81 13.62 6.84
C ASP A 30 15.68 15.02 6.21
N GLY A 31 14.66 15.25 5.38
CA GLY A 31 14.43 16.53 4.70
C GLY A 31 15.34 16.76 3.50
N ALA A 32 16.00 15.72 2.98
CA ALA A 32 16.74 15.78 1.73
C ALA A 32 15.83 16.18 0.55
N ALA A 33 16.44 16.83 -0.45
CA ALA A 33 15.74 17.14 -1.70
C ALA A 33 15.42 15.84 -2.44
N VAL A 34 14.16 15.70 -2.87
CA VAL A 34 13.72 14.54 -3.65
C VAL A 34 14.22 14.67 -5.08
N SER A 35 14.82 13.61 -5.63
CA SER A 35 15.32 13.63 -7.00
C SER A 35 14.16 13.58 -8.00
N ALA A 36 14.40 14.05 -9.23
CA ALA A 36 13.40 13.95 -10.29
C ALA A 36 13.05 12.49 -10.64
N GLU A 37 14.00 11.57 -10.47
CA GLU A 37 13.79 10.14 -10.68
C GLU A 37 12.86 9.56 -9.61
N ASP A 38 13.06 9.92 -8.35
CA ASP A 38 12.21 9.46 -7.24
C ASP A 38 10.80 10.06 -7.32
N MET A 39 10.68 11.29 -7.82
CA MET A 39 9.38 11.90 -8.11
C MET A 39 8.63 11.13 -9.20
N GLU A 40 9.31 10.72 -10.27
CA GLU A 40 8.69 9.95 -11.34
C GLU A 40 8.29 8.53 -10.88
N LYS A 41 9.14 7.88 -10.08
CA LYS A 41 8.79 6.60 -9.41
C LYS A 41 7.57 6.77 -8.52
N SER A 42 7.55 7.80 -7.69
CA SER A 42 6.40 8.10 -6.81
C SER A 42 5.12 8.34 -7.60
N ARG A 43 5.19 9.11 -8.70
CA ARG A 43 4.07 9.34 -9.61
C ARG A 43 3.52 8.02 -10.16
N ALA A 44 4.38 7.14 -10.65
CA ALA A 44 3.99 5.84 -11.20
C ALA A 44 3.35 4.92 -10.14
N ILE A 45 3.88 4.91 -8.91
CA ILE A 45 3.30 4.16 -7.79
C ILE A 45 1.90 4.68 -7.46
N ILE A 46 1.73 6.01 -7.35
CA ILE A 46 0.44 6.63 -7.08
C ILE A 46 -0.56 6.31 -8.19
N GLU A 47 -0.15 6.42 -9.46
CA GLU A 47 -0.96 6.05 -10.62
C GLU A 47 -1.42 4.58 -10.55
N SER A 48 -0.51 3.66 -10.24
CA SER A 48 -0.85 2.24 -10.07
C SER A 48 -1.89 2.01 -8.95
N ARG A 49 -1.73 2.68 -7.80
CA ARG A 49 -2.68 2.59 -6.68
C ARG A 49 -4.04 3.14 -7.04
N VAL A 50 -4.09 4.28 -7.73
CA VAL A 50 -5.36 4.86 -8.17
C VAL A 50 -6.06 3.94 -9.16
N ASN A 51 -5.32 3.34 -10.10
CA ASN A 51 -5.86 2.34 -11.02
C ASN A 51 -6.40 1.11 -10.26
N SER A 52 -5.76 0.69 -9.18
CA SER A 52 -6.22 -0.44 -8.34
C SER A 52 -7.54 -0.15 -7.61
N LEU A 53 -7.88 1.12 -7.38
CA LEU A 53 -9.18 1.54 -6.83
C LEU A 53 -10.31 1.50 -7.89
N GLY A 54 -10.01 1.06 -9.11
CA GLY A 54 -10.97 1.04 -10.23
C GLY A 54 -11.17 2.40 -10.89
N ALA A 55 -10.39 3.41 -10.52
CA ALA A 55 -10.54 4.77 -11.03
C ALA A 55 -9.85 4.97 -12.39
N SER A 56 -10.52 4.47 -13.44
CA SER A 56 -9.97 4.41 -14.80
C SER A 56 -9.78 5.79 -15.48
N GLU A 57 -10.42 6.84 -14.96
CA GLU A 57 -10.35 8.21 -15.48
C GLU A 57 -9.50 9.15 -14.61
N ALA A 58 -8.74 8.59 -13.67
CA ALA A 58 -7.91 9.40 -12.80
C ALA A 58 -6.74 10.06 -13.54
N THR A 59 -6.36 11.24 -13.09
CA THR A 59 -5.19 11.98 -13.58
C THR A 59 -4.15 12.09 -12.48
N VAL A 60 -2.92 11.66 -12.76
CA VAL A 60 -1.77 11.77 -11.85
C VAL A 60 -0.64 12.48 -12.58
N ALA A 61 -0.27 13.67 -12.12
CA ALA A 61 0.71 14.53 -12.79
C ALA A 61 1.66 15.19 -11.79
N LEU A 62 2.92 15.40 -12.19
CA LEU A 62 3.86 16.22 -11.44
C LEU A 62 3.45 17.70 -11.58
N GLN A 63 3.21 18.36 -10.44
CA GLN A 63 2.82 19.78 -10.40
C GLN A 63 4.03 20.69 -10.14
N SER A 64 5.03 20.20 -9.40
CA SER A 64 6.26 20.92 -9.04
C SER A 64 7.43 19.93 -8.94
N THR A 65 8.61 20.41 -8.52
CA THR A 65 9.79 19.58 -8.22
C THR A 65 9.57 18.57 -7.10
N ASP A 66 8.58 18.80 -6.24
CA ASP A 66 8.29 18.01 -5.05
C ASP A 66 6.78 17.72 -4.87
N GLN A 67 5.95 18.00 -5.87
CA GLN A 67 4.49 17.87 -5.75
C GLN A 67 3.89 17.03 -6.86
N VAL A 68 2.93 16.18 -6.49
CA VAL A 68 2.12 15.34 -7.38
C VAL A 68 0.65 15.72 -7.21
N LEU A 69 0.01 16.15 -8.29
CA LEU A 69 -1.43 16.35 -8.37
C LEU A 69 -2.11 15.02 -8.69
N VAL A 70 -3.11 14.66 -7.87
CA VAL A 70 -3.94 13.47 -8.05
C VAL A 70 -5.40 13.90 -8.14
N GLN A 71 -6.07 13.51 -9.22
CA GLN A 71 -7.48 13.80 -9.45
C GLN A 71 -8.21 12.50 -9.79
N ILE A 72 -9.26 12.20 -9.02
CA ILE A 72 -10.07 10.99 -9.14
C ILE A 72 -11.55 11.40 -9.23
N PRO A 73 -12.06 11.64 -10.45
CA PRO A 73 -13.46 11.99 -10.66
C PRO A 73 -14.40 10.83 -10.29
N GLY A 74 -15.59 11.15 -9.79
CA GLY A 74 -16.66 10.17 -9.56
C GLY A 74 -16.39 9.16 -8.43
N LEU A 75 -15.35 9.38 -7.62
CA LEU A 75 -14.99 8.53 -6.51
C LEU A 75 -15.91 8.78 -5.30
N SER A 76 -16.59 7.74 -4.82
CA SER A 76 -17.50 7.81 -3.67
C SER A 76 -16.76 7.83 -2.33
N ASP A 77 -15.76 6.94 -2.15
CA ASP A 77 -15.01 6.81 -0.90
C ASP A 77 -13.67 7.54 -0.98
N THR A 78 -13.74 8.85 -0.75
CA THR A 78 -12.56 9.73 -0.83
C THR A 78 -11.57 9.52 0.32
N GLU A 79 -12.03 9.07 1.49
CA GLU A 79 -11.17 8.81 2.66
C GLU A 79 -10.34 7.54 2.46
N GLU A 80 -10.97 6.45 2.00
CA GLU A 80 -10.28 5.20 1.69
C GLU A 80 -9.24 5.40 0.57
N ALA A 81 -9.60 6.15 -0.48
CA ALA A 81 -8.67 6.45 -1.55
C ALA A 81 -7.48 7.28 -1.07
N LEU A 82 -7.73 8.34 -0.27
CA LEU A 82 -6.66 9.16 0.30
C LEU A 82 -5.73 8.31 1.18
N ALA A 83 -6.30 7.43 2.01
CA ALA A 83 -5.53 6.52 2.85
C ALA A 83 -4.70 5.53 2.00
N THR A 84 -5.24 5.06 0.87
CA THR A 84 -4.56 4.11 -0.01
C THR A 84 -3.41 4.77 -0.78
N ILE A 85 -3.64 5.95 -1.37
CA ILE A 85 -2.59 6.66 -2.12
C ILE A 85 -1.55 7.28 -1.21
N GLY A 86 -1.93 7.71 0.00
CA GLY A 86 -1.05 8.40 0.96
C GLY A 86 -0.20 7.49 1.84
N LYS A 87 -0.50 6.18 1.91
CA LYS A 87 0.30 5.23 2.70
C LYS A 87 1.63 4.93 2.01
N THR A 88 2.76 5.15 2.66
CA THR A 88 4.03 4.60 2.19
C THR A 88 3.96 3.07 2.29
N GLY A 89 4.14 2.38 1.16
CA GLY A 89 4.19 0.92 1.14
C GLY A 89 5.64 0.49 1.24
N LYS A 90 6.09 0.06 2.43
CA LYS A 90 7.40 -0.56 2.63
C LYS A 90 7.19 -2.06 2.82
N LEU A 91 7.86 -2.86 1.99
CA LEU A 91 7.82 -4.32 2.09
C LEU A 91 9.25 -4.83 2.14
N GLU A 92 9.56 -5.61 3.16
CA GLU A 92 10.87 -6.21 3.37
C GLU A 92 10.66 -7.64 3.86
N PHE A 93 11.38 -8.57 3.25
CA PHE A 93 11.52 -9.93 3.72
C PHE A 93 12.84 -10.00 4.44
N ALA A 94 12.84 -10.46 5.69
CA ALA A 94 14.04 -10.65 6.49
C ALA A 94 13.98 -12.03 7.14
N ARG A 95 15.14 -12.68 7.26
CA ARG A 95 15.22 -13.94 8.00
C ARG A 95 15.17 -13.65 9.50
N LEU A 96 14.48 -14.50 10.24
CA LEU A 96 14.33 -14.37 11.70
C LEU A 96 15.69 -14.32 12.44
N ASP A 97 16.71 -15.02 11.94
CA ASP A 97 18.04 -15.02 12.54
C ASP A 97 18.84 -13.73 12.32
N SER A 98 18.42 -12.89 11.36
CA SER A 98 19.03 -11.58 11.10
C SER A 98 18.65 -10.50 12.13
N PHE A 99 17.59 -10.73 12.91
CA PHE A 99 17.09 -9.75 13.88
C PHE A 99 18.01 -9.66 15.08
N THR A 100 18.54 -8.49 15.39
CA THR A 100 19.44 -8.26 16.53
C THR A 100 18.71 -8.12 17.85
N ASP A 101 17.41 -7.76 17.81
CA ASP A 101 16.57 -7.63 19.00
C ASP A 101 15.95 -8.99 19.40
N GLU A 102 16.33 -9.48 20.58
CA GLU A 102 15.87 -10.76 21.13
C GLU A 102 14.38 -10.75 21.50
N ALA A 103 13.84 -9.61 21.94
CA ALA A 103 12.42 -9.47 22.27
C ALA A 103 11.56 -9.51 21.00
N VAL A 104 12.00 -8.84 19.93
CA VAL A 104 11.35 -8.92 18.60
C VAL A 104 11.38 -10.36 18.10
N ARG A 105 12.55 -11.01 18.12
CA ARG A 105 12.72 -12.40 17.69
C ARG A 105 11.78 -13.34 18.44
N THR A 106 11.75 -13.24 19.78
CA THR A 106 10.88 -14.06 20.64
C THR A 106 9.40 -13.85 20.32
N LYS A 107 8.96 -12.60 20.11
CA LYS A 107 7.57 -12.31 19.74
C LYS A 107 7.18 -12.93 18.40
N ILE A 108 8.07 -12.88 17.41
CA ILE A 108 7.85 -13.51 16.10
C ILE A 108 7.77 -15.04 16.26
N GLU A 109 8.74 -15.65 16.95
CA GLU A 109 8.80 -17.10 17.17
C GLU A 109 7.58 -17.65 17.91
N THR A 110 7.10 -16.90 18.92
CA THR A 110 5.98 -17.33 19.76
C THR A 110 4.61 -16.93 19.20
N GLY A 111 4.56 -16.20 18.08
CA GLY A 111 3.30 -15.70 17.52
C GLY A 111 2.69 -14.52 18.29
N GLN A 112 3.42 -13.92 19.24
CA GLN A 112 2.96 -12.85 20.13
C GLN A 112 3.14 -11.44 19.52
N TYR A 113 2.73 -11.29 18.27
CA TYR A 113 2.78 -10.01 17.55
C TYR A 113 1.38 -9.45 17.24
N MET A 114 0.31 -10.21 17.51
CA MET A 114 -1.07 -9.76 17.36
C MET A 114 -1.73 -9.67 18.75
N GLU A 115 -2.44 -8.58 19.01
CA GLU A 115 -3.31 -8.44 20.19
C GLU A 115 -4.76 -8.32 19.73
N GLN A 116 -5.66 -9.09 20.35
CA GLN A 116 -7.09 -8.98 20.07
C GLN A 116 -7.64 -7.72 20.74
N GLU A 117 -8.30 -6.87 19.97
CA GLU A 117 -8.91 -5.68 20.56
C GLU A 117 -10.08 -6.06 21.46
N SER A 118 -10.35 -5.21 22.45
CA SER A 118 -11.46 -5.42 23.37
C SER A 118 -12.23 -4.14 23.57
N VAL A 119 -13.56 -4.19 23.46
CA VAL A 119 -14.44 -3.09 23.83
C VAL A 119 -14.80 -3.24 25.30
N THR A 120 -14.77 -2.13 26.04
CA THR A 120 -15.20 -2.09 27.44
C THR A 120 -16.59 -1.48 27.51
N ASP A 121 -17.53 -2.14 28.18
CA ASP A 121 -18.87 -1.58 28.40
C ASP A 121 -18.86 -0.50 29.51
N ALA A 122 -20.00 0.17 29.69
CA ALA A 122 -20.18 1.18 30.74
C ALA A 122 -20.10 0.62 32.18
N MET A 123 -20.04 -0.71 32.32
CA MET A 123 -19.98 -1.44 33.58
C MET A 123 -18.58 -2.02 33.83
N GLY A 124 -17.62 -1.78 32.93
CA GLY A 124 -16.22 -2.20 33.05
C GLY A 124 -15.91 -3.62 32.52
N ASN A 125 -16.86 -4.30 31.87
CA ASN A 125 -16.62 -5.63 31.29
C ASN A 125 -15.93 -5.51 29.92
N ARG A 126 -14.88 -6.31 29.70
CA ARG A 126 -14.14 -6.36 28.43
C ARG A 126 -14.65 -7.49 27.55
N PHE A 127 -15.00 -7.16 26.31
CA PHE A 127 -15.43 -8.12 25.30
C PHE A 127 -14.44 -8.13 24.13
N PRO A 128 -13.89 -9.29 23.75
CA PRO A 128 -12.98 -9.38 22.61
C PRO A 128 -13.72 -9.08 21.31
N THR A 129 -13.09 -8.35 20.40
CA THR A 129 -13.59 -8.11 19.04
C THR A 129 -12.98 -9.12 18.07
N SER A 130 -13.51 -9.22 16.86
CA SER A 130 -12.85 -9.94 15.77
C SER A 130 -11.63 -9.20 15.21
N GLU A 131 -11.39 -7.98 15.66
CA GLU A 131 -10.29 -7.15 15.20
C GLU A 131 -9.01 -7.52 15.95
N GLN A 132 -7.96 -7.74 15.19
CA GLN A 132 -6.62 -8.00 15.71
C GLN A 132 -5.72 -6.85 15.29
N LYS A 133 -4.93 -6.36 16.24
CA LYS A 133 -3.97 -5.29 16.03
C LYS A 133 -2.56 -5.86 16.05
N LEU A 134 -1.77 -5.52 15.03
CA LEU A 134 -0.33 -5.76 15.05
C LEU A 134 0.31 -4.88 16.12
N THR A 135 0.97 -5.49 17.11
CA THR A 135 1.65 -4.80 18.21
C THR A 135 3.17 -4.91 18.14
N LEU A 136 3.69 -5.63 17.14
CA LEU A 136 5.11 -5.73 16.89
C LEU A 136 5.63 -4.45 16.25
N HIS A 137 6.53 -3.78 16.97
CA HIS A 137 7.37 -2.73 16.42
C HIS A 137 8.75 -3.33 16.17
N VAL A 138 9.29 -3.08 14.97
CA VAL A 138 10.66 -3.43 14.61
C VAL A 138 11.36 -2.14 14.22
N ASP A 139 12.45 -1.80 14.89
CA ASP A 139 13.24 -0.62 14.56
C ASP A 139 14.09 -0.88 13.32
N GLU A 140 14.22 0.12 12.46
CA GLU A 140 15.06 0.01 11.26
C GLU A 140 16.53 -0.22 11.64
N GLY A 141 17.23 -1.03 10.85
CA GLY A 141 18.61 -1.43 11.12
C GLY A 141 18.77 -2.52 12.17
N THR A 142 17.69 -2.99 12.82
CA THR A 142 17.73 -4.15 13.73
C THR A 142 17.59 -5.49 13.01
N TYR A 143 17.52 -5.51 11.69
CA TYR A 143 17.46 -6.70 10.85
C TYR A 143 18.11 -6.41 9.49
N THR A 144 18.38 -7.47 8.73
CA THR A 144 18.90 -7.35 7.36
C THR A 144 17.87 -7.90 6.38
N PRO A 145 17.28 -7.06 5.51
CA PRO A 145 16.36 -7.55 4.50
C PRO A 145 17.12 -8.39 3.45
N ILE A 146 16.51 -9.50 3.05
CA ILE A 146 16.98 -10.37 1.96
C ILE A 146 16.35 -9.98 0.62
N VAL A 147 15.12 -9.47 0.65
CA VAL A 147 14.32 -9.05 -0.50
C VAL A 147 13.46 -7.88 -0.05
N THR A 148 13.27 -6.90 -0.91
CA THR A 148 12.50 -5.69 -0.66
C THR A 148 11.36 -5.56 -1.67
N GLY A 149 10.56 -4.50 -1.52
CA GLY A 149 9.50 -4.16 -2.47
C GLY A 149 10.01 -3.89 -3.88
N ASP A 150 11.26 -3.43 -4.03
CA ASP A 150 11.86 -3.09 -5.31
C ASP A 150 12.16 -4.34 -6.16
N ASP A 151 12.33 -5.49 -5.50
CA ASP A 151 12.64 -6.78 -6.14
C ASP A 151 11.37 -7.50 -6.67
N ILE A 152 10.21 -6.83 -6.67
CA ILE A 152 8.92 -7.40 -7.05
C ILE A 152 8.57 -7.02 -8.50
N GLU A 153 8.44 -8.03 -9.36
CA GLU A 153 7.97 -7.87 -10.74
C GLU A 153 6.44 -7.70 -10.80
N ARG A 154 5.68 -8.40 -9.94
CA ARG A 154 4.21 -8.42 -10.02
C ARG A 154 3.55 -8.80 -8.70
N VAL A 155 2.42 -8.16 -8.41
CA VAL A 155 1.52 -8.49 -7.29
C VAL A 155 0.13 -8.82 -7.84
N THR A 156 -0.48 -9.92 -7.40
CA THR A 156 -1.87 -10.26 -7.71
C THR A 156 -2.62 -10.75 -6.48
N VAL A 157 -3.92 -10.43 -6.39
CA VAL A 157 -4.80 -11.00 -5.37
C VAL A 157 -5.64 -12.08 -6.04
N GLY A 158 -5.60 -13.29 -5.49
CA GLY A 158 -6.29 -14.45 -6.05
C GLY A 158 -6.29 -15.63 -5.11
N GLN A 159 -6.60 -16.82 -5.59
CA GLN A 159 -6.47 -18.02 -4.77
C GLN A 159 -5.00 -18.29 -4.43
N ALA A 160 -4.75 -18.82 -3.23
CA ALA A 160 -3.40 -19.18 -2.78
C ALA A 160 -2.75 -20.26 -3.64
N SER A 161 -3.55 -21.12 -4.25
CA SER A 161 -3.15 -22.10 -5.26
C SER A 161 -4.38 -22.49 -6.09
N GLU A 162 -4.19 -23.17 -7.22
CA GLU A 162 -5.30 -23.65 -8.07
C GLU A 162 -6.31 -24.55 -7.33
N ALA A 163 -5.91 -25.12 -6.18
CA ALA A 163 -6.74 -25.98 -5.35
C ALA A 163 -7.27 -25.31 -4.06
N SER A 164 -6.82 -24.09 -3.74
CA SER A 164 -7.20 -23.41 -2.50
C SER A 164 -8.45 -22.55 -2.68
N THR A 165 -9.35 -22.60 -1.70
CA THR A 165 -10.46 -21.64 -1.60
C THR A 165 -10.05 -20.33 -0.93
N ASP A 166 -8.86 -20.31 -0.32
CA ASP A 166 -8.36 -19.16 0.43
C ASP A 166 -7.74 -18.14 -0.52
N TYR A 167 -8.06 -16.87 -0.28
CA TYR A 167 -7.43 -15.76 -0.98
C TYR A 167 -6.05 -15.47 -0.42
N ALA A 168 -5.11 -15.18 -1.29
CA ALA A 168 -3.76 -14.76 -0.96
C ALA A 168 -3.30 -13.60 -1.86
N VAL A 169 -2.29 -12.89 -1.36
CA VAL A 169 -1.50 -11.96 -2.16
C VAL A 169 -0.34 -12.76 -2.75
N ASN A 170 -0.37 -12.95 -4.06
CA ASN A 170 0.67 -13.62 -4.81
C ASN A 170 1.70 -12.60 -5.29
N LEU A 171 2.97 -12.88 -5.03
CA LEU A 171 4.11 -12.04 -5.36
C LEU A 171 4.99 -12.78 -6.35
N LYS A 172 5.34 -12.12 -7.46
CA LYS A 172 6.37 -12.60 -8.38
C LYS A 172 7.58 -11.69 -8.23
N LEU A 173 8.69 -12.28 -7.78
CA LEU A 173 9.98 -11.60 -7.71
C LEU A 173 10.60 -11.48 -9.11
N ASP A 174 11.41 -10.46 -9.31
CA ASP A 174 12.29 -10.39 -10.48
C ASP A 174 13.46 -11.38 -10.37
N SER A 175 14.40 -11.35 -11.32
CA SER A 175 15.53 -12.28 -11.31
C SER A 175 16.50 -12.07 -10.14
N GLU A 176 16.67 -10.84 -9.67
CA GLU A 176 17.58 -10.50 -8.57
C GLU A 176 16.96 -10.93 -7.24
N GLY A 177 15.72 -10.52 -7.00
CA GLY A 177 14.92 -10.94 -5.84
C GLY A 177 14.76 -12.44 -5.75
N ALA A 178 14.47 -13.12 -6.86
CA ALA A 178 14.34 -14.58 -6.87
C ALA A 178 15.66 -15.27 -6.51
N SER A 179 16.81 -14.74 -6.96
CA SER A 179 18.12 -15.28 -6.59
C SER A 179 18.45 -15.05 -5.12
N ALA A 180 18.20 -13.84 -4.61
CA ALA A 180 18.43 -13.49 -3.21
C ALA A 180 17.55 -14.33 -2.27
N PHE A 181 16.26 -14.49 -2.62
CA PHE A 181 15.34 -15.34 -1.87
C PHE A 181 15.78 -16.80 -1.88
N ALA A 182 16.16 -17.35 -3.05
CA ALA A 182 16.61 -18.74 -3.18
C ALA A 182 17.93 -19.04 -2.43
N GLN A 183 18.78 -18.05 -2.20
CA GLN A 183 19.99 -18.21 -1.37
C GLN A 183 19.67 -18.18 0.13
N ALA A 184 18.56 -17.55 0.50
CA ALA A 184 18.14 -17.35 1.88
C ALA A 184 17.23 -18.47 2.42
N THR A 185 16.61 -19.27 1.54
CA THR A 185 15.71 -20.39 1.85
C THR A 185 16.32 -21.74 1.51
#